data_AF-A0AB39XTE1-F1
#
_entry.id   AF-A0AB39XTE1-F1
#
_cell.length_a   1.000
_cell.length_b   1.000
_cell.length_c   1.000
_cell.angle_alpha   90.00
_cell.angle_beta   90.00
_cell.angle_gamma   90.00
#
_symmetry.space_group_name_H-M   'P 1'
#
loop_
_entity.id
_entity.type
_entity.pdbx_description
1 polymer ?
#
loop_
_entity_poly.entity_id
_entity_poly.type
_entity_poly.pdbx_seq_one_letter_code
_entity_poly.pdbx_strand_id
1 'polypeptide(L)'
;MIFFGRSGQAIKAAGIGATLLFSVAASQAQSSGPFAGFDGAWTGTGTVALSDGSTEHIRCKADYKVGGTGLNLKQALHCASDSYKFDLTSDVTSQGDRISGNWSEASRNIFGNLQGTAGGGQIDVFVEANGFAANLTLRTNGTKQTVQISSKGEIRGVNITMTKS
;
A
#
# COMPACT_ATOMS: atom_id res chain seq x y z
N MET A 1 -10.21 83.99 41.08
CA MET A 1 -9.70 84.37 39.75
C MET A 1 -10.00 83.21 38.81
N ILE A 2 -10.82 83.48 37.79
CA ILE A 2 -11.09 82.69 36.57
C ILE A 2 -12.05 81.48 36.68
N PHE A 3 -13.07 81.56 35.80
CA PHE A 3 -14.23 80.72 35.53
C PHE A 3 -13.91 79.44 34.74
N PHE A 4 -14.77 78.42 34.81
CA PHE A 4 -15.75 78.01 33.77
C PHE A 4 -16.28 76.60 34.07
N GLY A 5 -17.61 76.45 34.06
CA GLY A 5 -18.28 75.15 34.12
C GLY A 5 -18.42 74.48 32.75
N ARG A 6 -19.00 73.28 32.76
CA ARG A 6 -20.13 72.81 31.93
C ARG A 6 -19.98 71.33 31.50
N SER A 7 -21.14 70.67 31.48
CA SER A 7 -21.57 69.54 30.62
C SER A 7 -20.93 68.16 30.83
N GLY A 8 -21.75 67.25 31.35
CA GLY A 8 -21.54 65.82 31.20
C GLY A 8 -21.92 65.32 29.80
N GLN A 9 -21.46 64.11 29.49
CA GLN A 9 -22.13 63.19 28.57
C GLN A 9 -21.88 61.76 29.04
N ALA A 10 -22.98 61.05 29.31
CA ALA A 10 -23.00 59.61 29.43
C ALA A 10 -22.88 59.02 28.01
N ILE A 11 -21.87 58.18 27.78
CA ILE A 11 -21.84 57.30 26.60
C ILE A 11 -22.09 55.89 27.11
N LYS A 12 -23.37 55.50 27.06
CA LYS A 12 -23.74 54.10 26.97
C LYS A 12 -23.39 53.65 25.56
N ALA A 13 -22.53 52.65 25.41
CA ALA A 13 -22.47 51.87 24.19
C ALA A 13 -22.13 50.42 24.57
N ALA A 14 -23.16 49.59 24.50
CA ALA A 14 -23.07 48.15 24.53
C ALA A 14 -22.32 47.67 23.28
N GLY A 15 -21.33 46.81 23.45
CA GLY A 15 -20.58 46.18 22.37
C GLY A 15 -20.58 44.67 22.58
N ILE A 16 -21.37 43.99 21.75
CA ILE A 16 -21.70 42.57 21.76
C ILE A 16 -20.42 41.70 21.73
N GLY A 17 -20.41 40.66 22.56
CA GLY A 17 -19.33 39.69 22.63
C GLY A 17 -19.15 38.91 21.34
N ALA A 18 -17.89 38.77 20.91
CA ALA A 18 -17.48 37.86 19.85
C ALA A 18 -16.79 36.65 20.51
N THR A 19 -17.56 35.60 20.79
CA THR A 19 -17.03 34.28 21.14
C THR A 19 -16.44 33.66 19.89
N LEU A 20 -15.10 33.62 19.82
CA LEU A 20 -14.35 32.89 18.80
C LEU A 20 -14.63 31.39 18.95
N LEU A 21 -15.47 30.83 18.07
CA LEU A 21 -15.66 29.39 17.94
C LEU A 21 -14.39 28.80 17.30
N PHE A 22 -13.55 28.18 18.13
CA PHE A 22 -12.47 27.32 17.66
C PHE A 22 -13.10 26.06 17.04
N SER A 23 -13.25 26.07 15.72
CA SER A 23 -13.54 24.88 14.93
C SER A 23 -12.35 23.93 15.04
N VAL A 24 -12.41 22.97 15.96
CA VAL A 24 -11.50 21.82 15.99
C VAL A 24 -11.82 21.00 14.75
N ALA A 25 -11.04 21.19 13.69
CA ALA A 25 -11.05 20.26 12.57
C ALA A 25 -10.60 18.91 13.12
N ALA A 26 -11.55 18.00 13.31
CA ALA A 26 -11.25 16.60 13.54
C ALA A 26 -10.52 16.10 12.29
N SER A 27 -9.19 16.09 12.34
CA SER A 27 -8.38 15.33 11.41
C SER A 27 -8.80 13.88 11.58
N GLN A 28 -9.68 13.40 10.70
CA GLN A 28 -9.85 11.98 10.53
C GLN A 28 -8.51 11.49 10.01
N ALA A 29 -7.67 10.96 10.90
CA ALA A 29 -6.62 10.07 10.48
C ALA A 29 -7.36 8.93 9.78
N GLN A 30 -7.42 8.95 8.44
CA GLN A 30 -7.72 7.73 7.72
C GLN A 30 -6.74 6.71 8.29
N SER A 31 -7.25 5.78 9.10
CA SER A 31 -6.50 4.59 9.45
C SER A 31 -6.15 3.98 8.12
N SER A 32 -4.93 4.25 7.67
CA SER A 32 -4.45 3.84 6.38
C SER A 32 -4.43 2.32 6.52
N GLY A 33 -5.38 1.64 5.88
CA GLY A 33 -5.60 0.21 6.06
C GLY A 33 -4.31 -0.60 5.85
N PRO A 34 -4.32 -1.90 6.12
CA PRO A 34 -3.11 -2.74 6.03
C PRO A 34 -2.40 -2.67 4.66
N PHE A 35 -3.14 -2.30 3.61
CA PHE A 35 -2.64 -2.12 2.23
C PHE A 35 -2.33 -0.65 1.85
N ALA A 36 -2.27 0.25 2.82
CA ALA A 36 -1.93 1.64 2.59
C ALA A 36 -0.58 1.77 1.86
N GLY A 37 -0.55 2.68 0.88
CA GLY A 37 0.63 2.93 0.05
C GLY A 37 0.71 2.06 -1.21
N PHE A 38 0.03 0.91 -1.27
CA PHE A 38 0.12 -0.01 -2.42
C PHE A 38 -0.71 0.42 -3.64
N ASP A 39 -1.87 1.05 -3.44
CA ASP A 39 -2.81 1.37 -4.53
C ASP A 39 -2.14 2.09 -5.71
N GLY A 40 -2.47 1.66 -6.93
CA GLY A 40 -1.98 2.25 -8.17
C GLY A 40 -1.06 1.34 -8.98
N ALA A 41 -0.48 1.91 -10.03
CA ALA A 41 0.40 1.23 -10.97
C ALA A 41 1.87 1.38 -10.58
N TRP A 42 2.64 0.32 -10.77
CA TRP A 42 4.06 0.25 -10.46
C TRP A 42 4.82 -0.39 -11.60
N THR A 43 6.03 0.09 -11.84
CA THR A 43 6.94 -0.48 -12.84
C THR A 43 8.34 -0.58 -12.28
N GLY A 44 9.07 -1.61 -12.66
CA GLY A 44 10.39 -1.85 -12.09
C GLY A 44 11.19 -2.91 -12.79
N THR A 45 12.40 -3.11 -12.27
CA THR A 45 13.33 -4.12 -12.77
C THR A 45 14.02 -4.81 -11.59
N GLY A 46 14.63 -5.94 -11.88
CA GLY A 46 15.25 -6.77 -10.86
C GLY A 46 15.98 -7.97 -11.44
N THR A 47 16.06 -9.01 -10.63
CA THR A 47 16.63 -10.31 -11.02
C THR A 47 15.71 -11.46 -10.65
N VAL A 48 15.72 -12.51 -11.47
CA VAL A 48 15.13 -13.82 -11.17
C VAL A 48 16.24 -14.87 -11.15
N ALA A 49 16.28 -15.69 -10.09
CA ALA A 49 17.16 -16.84 -9.97
C ALA A 49 16.36 -18.12 -10.24
N LEU A 50 16.88 -18.97 -11.11
CA LEU A 50 16.23 -20.20 -11.56
C LEU A 50 16.85 -21.44 -10.93
N SER A 51 16.17 -22.58 -11.04
CA SER A 51 16.57 -23.84 -10.43
C SER A 51 17.81 -24.48 -11.06
N ASP A 52 18.17 -24.08 -12.27
CA ASP A 52 19.39 -24.47 -12.98
C ASP A 52 20.63 -23.68 -12.51
N GLY A 53 20.46 -22.73 -11.60
CA GLY A 53 21.52 -21.87 -11.07
C GLY A 53 21.75 -20.58 -11.84
N SER A 54 21.04 -20.36 -12.95
CA SER A 54 21.10 -19.11 -13.71
C SER A 54 20.42 -17.97 -12.95
N THR A 55 20.82 -16.74 -13.28
CA THR A 55 20.17 -15.53 -12.81
C THR A 55 20.01 -14.58 -13.99
N GLU A 56 18.79 -14.08 -14.17
CA GLU A 56 18.44 -13.23 -15.31
C GLU A 56 17.90 -11.89 -14.85
N HIS A 57 18.07 -10.87 -15.68
CA HIS A 57 17.38 -9.60 -15.51
C HIS A 57 15.89 -9.76 -15.82
N ILE A 58 15.05 -9.18 -14.95
CA ILE A 58 13.60 -9.26 -15.10
C ILE A 58 12.99 -7.85 -15.04
N ARG A 59 11.96 -7.62 -15.86
CA ARG A 59 11.15 -6.38 -15.85
C ARG A 59 9.76 -6.72 -15.38
N CYS A 60 9.19 -5.87 -14.52
CA CYS A 60 7.89 -6.10 -13.94
C CYS A 60 6.98 -4.87 -14.00
N LYS A 61 5.69 -5.13 -14.15
CA LYS A 61 4.61 -4.16 -13.99
C LYS A 61 3.58 -4.71 -13.02
N ALA A 62 3.16 -3.90 -12.07
CA ALA A 62 2.10 -4.26 -11.13
C ALA A 62 0.98 -3.24 -11.17
N ASP A 63 -0.26 -3.70 -11.03
CA ASP A 63 -1.42 -2.88 -10.72
C ASP A 63 -2.04 -3.39 -9.42
N TYR A 64 -2.19 -2.49 -8.45
CA TYR A 64 -2.85 -2.75 -7.19
C TYR A 64 -4.14 -1.93 -7.12
N LYS A 65 -5.22 -2.58 -6.70
CA LYS A 65 -6.51 -1.95 -6.40
C LYS A 65 -6.87 -2.21 -4.95
N VAL A 66 -6.77 -1.18 -4.11
CA VAL A 66 -7.23 -1.22 -2.72
C VAL A 66 -8.72 -0.91 -2.70
N GLY A 67 -9.51 -1.80 -2.08
CA GLY A 67 -10.96 -1.62 -1.94
C GLY A 67 -11.30 -0.37 -1.12
N GLY A 68 -12.51 0.17 -1.28
CA GLY A 68 -12.92 1.43 -0.62
C GLY A 68 -12.87 1.40 0.91
N THR A 69 -12.94 0.22 1.53
CA THR A 69 -12.78 0.03 2.98
C THR A 69 -11.31 -0.04 3.43
N GLY A 70 -10.36 -0.15 2.50
CA GLY A 70 -8.94 -0.39 2.79
C GLY A 70 -8.60 -1.82 3.22
N LEU A 71 -9.59 -2.72 3.29
CA LEU A 71 -9.44 -4.08 3.81
C LEU A 71 -9.32 -5.15 2.72
N ASN A 72 -9.38 -4.77 1.46
CA ASN A 72 -9.23 -5.67 0.31
C ASN A 72 -8.15 -5.15 -0.62
N LEU A 73 -7.38 -6.05 -1.22
CA LEU A 73 -6.35 -5.76 -2.20
C LEU A 73 -6.47 -6.74 -3.36
N LYS A 74 -6.70 -6.21 -4.57
CA LYS A 74 -6.50 -6.94 -5.81
C LYS A 74 -5.17 -6.56 -6.42
N GLN A 75 -4.47 -7.53 -6.98
CA GLN A 75 -3.18 -7.34 -7.64
C GLN A 75 -3.18 -8.05 -9.00
N ALA A 76 -2.59 -7.40 -9.99
CA ALA A 76 -2.00 -8.04 -11.16
C ALA A 76 -0.51 -7.71 -11.25
N LEU A 77 0.35 -8.72 -11.42
CA LEU A 77 1.81 -8.58 -11.56
C LEU A 77 2.26 -9.34 -12.79
N HIS A 78 2.88 -8.63 -13.72
CA HIS A 78 3.39 -9.15 -14.97
C HIS A 78 4.89 -9.00 -14.97
N CYS A 79 5.63 -10.11 -15.07
CA CYS A 79 7.08 -10.11 -15.06
C CYS A 79 7.64 -10.93 -16.23
N ALA A 80 8.69 -10.40 -16.87
CA ALA A 80 9.37 -11.06 -17.99
C ALA A 80 10.88 -10.83 -17.95
N SER A 81 11.64 -11.92 -18.06
CA SER A 81 13.07 -11.98 -18.32
C SER A 81 13.32 -12.48 -19.75
N ASP A 82 14.56 -12.86 -20.07
CA ASP A 82 14.91 -13.35 -21.40
C ASP A 82 14.36 -14.77 -21.65
N SER A 83 14.44 -15.67 -20.66
CA SER A 83 13.95 -17.04 -20.80
C SER A 83 12.65 -17.31 -20.04
N TYR A 84 12.22 -16.40 -19.15
CA TYR A 84 11.17 -16.68 -18.19
C TYR A 84 10.12 -15.58 -18.11
N LYS A 85 8.86 -15.98 -17.87
CA LYS A 85 7.77 -15.05 -17.60
C LYS A 85 6.79 -15.63 -16.57
N PHE A 86 6.15 -14.76 -15.83
CA PHE A 86 5.04 -15.13 -14.97
C PHE A 86 4.05 -13.98 -14.84
N ASP A 87 2.77 -14.36 -14.81
CA ASP A 87 1.64 -13.45 -14.74
C ASP A 87 0.80 -13.82 -13.52
N LEU A 88 0.99 -13.09 -12.42
CA LEU A 88 0.34 -13.34 -11.13
C LEU A 88 -0.86 -12.43 -10.92
N THR A 89 -1.97 -13.01 -10.48
CA THR A 89 -3.10 -12.23 -9.93
C THR A 89 -3.41 -12.68 -8.52
N SER A 90 -3.89 -11.78 -7.67
CA SER A 90 -4.35 -12.12 -6.32
C SER A 90 -5.55 -11.30 -5.89
N ASP A 91 -6.37 -11.89 -5.03
CA ASP A 91 -7.46 -11.22 -4.31
C ASP A 91 -7.29 -11.52 -2.81
N VAL A 92 -7.04 -10.47 -2.03
CA VAL A 92 -6.61 -10.56 -0.64
C VAL A 92 -7.55 -9.76 0.24
N THR A 93 -7.92 -10.33 1.39
CA THR A 93 -8.73 -9.67 2.41
C THR A 93 -7.96 -9.63 3.73
N SER A 94 -8.11 -8.53 4.47
CA SER A 94 -7.53 -8.36 5.80
C SER A 94 -8.54 -8.47 6.92
N GLN A 95 -8.09 -9.04 8.04
CA GLN A 95 -8.73 -9.02 9.35
C GLN A 95 -7.70 -8.54 10.38
N GLY A 96 -7.71 -7.23 10.65
CA GLY A 96 -6.61 -6.58 11.37
C GLY A 96 -5.34 -6.61 10.52
N ASP A 97 -4.25 -7.11 11.10
CA ASP A 97 -2.97 -7.28 10.41
C ASP A 97 -2.84 -8.63 9.70
N ARG A 98 -3.76 -9.58 9.95
CA ARG A 98 -3.74 -10.90 9.30
C ARG A 98 -4.47 -10.82 7.96
N ILE A 99 -3.86 -11.37 6.93
CA ILE A 99 -4.43 -11.41 5.58
C ILE A 99 -4.55 -12.85 5.09
N SER A 100 -5.56 -13.08 4.25
CA SER A 100 -5.75 -14.31 3.52
C SER A 100 -6.38 -14.03 2.16
N GLY A 101 -6.24 -14.98 1.23
CA GLY A 101 -6.79 -14.80 -0.09
C GLY A 101 -6.43 -15.92 -1.06
N ASN A 102 -6.62 -15.61 -2.33
CA ASN A 102 -6.33 -16.49 -3.44
C ASN A 102 -5.31 -15.83 -4.36
N TRP A 103 -4.54 -16.67 -5.03
CA TRP A 103 -3.66 -16.23 -6.10
C TRP A 103 -3.72 -17.21 -7.27
N SER A 104 -3.38 -16.72 -8.44
CA SER A 104 -3.16 -17.53 -9.63
C SER A 104 -1.99 -17.03 -10.45
N GLU A 105 -1.39 -17.94 -11.19
CA GLU A 105 -0.39 -17.71 -12.21
C GLU A 105 -0.94 -18.25 -13.55
N ALA A 106 -1.02 -17.39 -14.56
CA ALA A 106 -1.70 -17.71 -15.81
C ALA A 106 -0.89 -18.60 -16.77
N SER A 107 0.44 -18.43 -16.86
CA SER A 107 1.28 -19.13 -17.84
C SER A 107 1.38 -20.64 -17.60
N ARG A 108 1.21 -21.08 -16.36
CA ARG A 108 1.28 -22.48 -15.91
C ARG A 108 -0.04 -22.99 -15.34
N ASN A 109 -1.08 -22.15 -15.36
CA ASN A 109 -2.40 -22.49 -14.82
C ASN A 109 -2.32 -23.01 -13.37
N ILE A 110 -1.50 -22.33 -12.56
CA ILE A 110 -1.33 -22.66 -11.14
C ILE A 110 -2.18 -21.68 -10.34
N PHE A 111 -2.86 -22.17 -9.32
CA PHE A 111 -3.64 -21.34 -8.42
C PHE A 111 -3.70 -21.98 -7.05
N GLY A 112 -3.94 -21.15 -6.05
CA GLY A 112 -4.07 -21.64 -4.69
C GLY A 112 -4.38 -20.51 -3.71
N ASN A 113 -3.86 -20.67 -2.50
CA ASN A 113 -4.19 -19.83 -1.37
C ASN A 113 -2.95 -19.07 -0.90
N LEU A 114 -3.21 -17.93 -0.29
CA LEU A 114 -2.18 -17.16 0.41
C LEU A 114 -2.66 -16.78 1.79
N GLN A 115 -1.71 -16.65 2.70
CA GLN A 115 -1.93 -16.24 4.08
C GLN A 115 -0.69 -15.55 4.63
N GLY A 116 -0.90 -14.61 5.54
CA GLY A 116 0.21 -13.88 6.14
C GLY A 116 -0.23 -12.63 6.86
N THR A 117 0.60 -11.59 6.77
CA THR A 117 0.37 -10.31 7.44
C THR A 117 0.57 -9.11 6.53
N ALA A 118 -0.16 -8.03 6.80
CA ALA A 118 0.00 -6.75 6.13
C ALA A 118 -0.16 -5.60 7.10
N GLY A 119 0.69 -4.57 6.95
CA GLY A 119 0.66 -3.37 7.76
C GLY A 119 1.94 -2.57 7.65
N GLY A 120 1.89 -1.27 7.96
CA GLY A 120 3.09 -0.41 7.98
C GLY A 120 3.86 -0.34 6.66
N GLY A 121 3.16 -0.52 5.53
CA GLY A 121 3.76 -0.54 4.19
C GLY A 121 4.44 -1.86 3.83
N GLN A 122 4.29 -2.92 4.64
CA GLN A 122 4.85 -4.25 4.37
C GLN A 122 3.75 -5.31 4.28
N ILE A 123 3.95 -6.27 3.38
CA ILE A 123 3.14 -7.47 3.23
C ILE A 123 4.09 -8.67 3.25
N ASP A 124 3.85 -9.61 4.13
CA ASP A 124 4.57 -10.87 4.22
C ASP A 124 3.58 -12.01 4.09
N VAL A 125 3.70 -12.82 3.04
CA VAL A 125 2.77 -13.91 2.77
C VAL A 125 3.49 -15.20 2.41
N PHE A 126 2.90 -16.28 2.87
CA PHE A 126 3.15 -17.61 2.35
C PHE A 126 2.07 -17.93 1.31
N VAL A 127 2.49 -18.38 0.14
CA VAL A 127 1.60 -18.82 -0.94
C VAL A 127 1.79 -20.31 -1.16
N GLU A 128 0.69 -21.01 -1.39
CA GLU A 128 0.70 -22.44 -1.68
C GLU A 128 -0.28 -22.78 -2.79
N ALA A 129 0.10 -23.78 -3.58
CA ALA A 129 -0.71 -24.47 -4.58
C ALA A 129 -0.23 -25.94 -4.66
N ASN A 130 -0.91 -26.77 -5.44
CA ASN A 130 -0.47 -28.16 -5.60
C ASN A 130 0.96 -28.21 -6.19
N GLY A 131 1.91 -28.75 -5.42
CA GLY A 131 3.31 -28.88 -5.83
C GLY A 131 4.11 -27.57 -5.84
N PHE A 132 3.56 -26.46 -5.33
CA PHE A 132 4.24 -25.17 -5.28
C PHE A 132 4.03 -24.46 -3.94
N ALA A 133 5.11 -23.90 -3.40
CA ALA A 133 5.06 -23.06 -2.22
C ALA A 133 6.16 -21.99 -2.27
N ALA A 134 5.84 -20.77 -1.87
CA ALA A 134 6.77 -19.66 -1.83
C ALA A 134 6.50 -18.70 -0.67
N ASN A 135 7.53 -17.99 -0.23
CA ASN A 135 7.39 -16.81 0.61
C ASN A 135 7.52 -15.57 -0.26
N LEU A 136 6.64 -14.61 -0.05
CA LEU A 136 6.69 -13.31 -0.69
C LEU A 136 6.73 -12.21 0.37
N THR A 137 7.62 -11.25 0.17
CA THR A 137 7.68 -10.02 0.95
C THR A 137 7.57 -8.84 -0.01
N LEU A 138 6.62 -7.95 0.24
CA LEU A 138 6.49 -6.69 -0.46
C LEU A 138 6.65 -5.56 0.54
N ARG A 139 7.45 -4.55 0.20
CA ARG A 139 7.63 -3.38 1.05
C ARG A 139 7.49 -2.12 0.24
N THR A 140 6.74 -1.15 0.75
CA THR A 140 6.57 0.17 0.15
C THR A 140 7.17 1.23 1.05
N ASN A 141 7.79 2.24 0.44
CA ASN A 141 8.26 3.45 1.08
C ASN A 141 8.01 4.62 0.13
N GLY A 142 6.90 5.34 0.36
CA GLY A 142 6.44 6.38 -0.55
C GLY A 142 6.15 5.82 -1.94
N THR A 143 6.91 6.27 -2.93
CA THR A 143 6.77 5.85 -4.33
C THR A 143 7.71 4.71 -4.73
N LYS A 144 8.47 4.14 -3.78
CA LYS A 144 9.35 2.99 -4.02
C LYS A 144 8.75 1.73 -3.42
N GLN A 145 8.86 0.62 -4.14
CA GLN A 145 8.44 -0.69 -3.69
C GLN A 145 9.55 -1.71 -3.95
N THR A 146 9.72 -2.64 -3.03
CA THR A 146 10.51 -3.86 -3.25
C THR A 146 9.61 -5.07 -3.23
N VAL A 147 9.88 -6.02 -4.12
CA VAL A 147 9.19 -7.31 -4.19
C VAL A 147 10.24 -8.41 -4.12
N GLN A 148 10.09 -9.26 -3.12
CA GLN A 148 10.94 -10.41 -2.86
C GLN A 148 10.10 -11.67 -2.95
N ILE A 149 10.58 -12.67 -3.68
CA ILE A 149 9.97 -14.00 -3.75
C ILE A 149 11.07 -15.02 -3.46
N SER A 150 10.76 -16.05 -2.68
CA SER A 150 11.65 -17.19 -2.43
C SER A 150 10.86 -18.49 -2.47
N SER A 151 11.34 -19.47 -3.24
CA SER A 151 10.65 -20.74 -3.40
C SER A 151 11.64 -21.90 -3.57
N LYS A 152 11.13 -23.14 -3.43
CA LYS A 152 11.88 -24.36 -3.74
C LYS A 152 11.60 -24.92 -5.15
N GLY A 153 10.76 -24.25 -5.93
CA GLY A 153 10.42 -24.64 -7.30
C GLY A 153 11.45 -24.17 -8.34
N GLU A 154 10.99 -24.05 -9.58
CA GLU A 154 11.76 -23.54 -10.72
C GLU A 154 12.28 -22.12 -10.49
N ILE A 155 11.43 -21.24 -9.95
CA ILE A 155 11.85 -19.92 -9.46
C ILE A 155 12.46 -20.11 -8.08
N ARG A 156 13.76 -19.91 -7.93
CA ARG A 156 14.43 -19.95 -6.62
C ARG A 156 14.27 -18.65 -5.86
N GLY A 157 14.39 -17.53 -6.56
CA GLY A 157 14.30 -16.21 -5.95
C GLY A 157 13.98 -15.12 -6.96
N VAL A 158 13.28 -14.09 -6.50
CA VAL A 158 13.03 -12.87 -7.28
C VAL A 158 13.31 -11.69 -6.37
N ASN A 159 14.03 -10.69 -6.90
CA ASN A 159 14.28 -9.43 -6.22
C ASN A 159 14.03 -8.29 -7.20
N ILE A 160 12.97 -7.50 -6.97
CA ILE A 160 12.57 -6.40 -7.84
C ILE A 160 12.52 -5.12 -7.04
N THR A 161 12.96 -4.01 -7.64
CA THR A 161 12.65 -2.66 -7.18
C THR A 161 11.74 -1.98 -8.19
N MET A 162 10.62 -1.46 -7.71
CA MET A 162 9.60 -0.80 -8.50
C MET A 162 9.38 0.63 -8.03
N THR A 163 8.92 1.47 -8.93
CA THR A 163 8.47 2.83 -8.67
C THR A 163 7.02 2.99 -9.11
N LYS A 164 6.26 3.73 -8.31
CA LYS A 164 4.90 4.14 -8.67
C LYS A 164 4.95 4.97 -9.95
N SER A 165 4.11 4.61 -10.91
CA SER A 165 4.01 5.25 -12.24
C SER A 165 3.02 6.41 -12.23
#